data_AF-A0A3A2ZGE7-F1
#
_entry.id   AF-A0A3A2ZGE7-F1
#
_cell.length_a   1.000
_cell.length_b   1.000
_cell.length_c   1.000
_cell.angle_alpha   90.00
_cell.angle_beta   90.00
_cell.angle_gamma   90.00
#
_symmetry.space_group_name_H-M   'P 1'
#
loop_
_entity.id
_entity.type
_entity.pdbx_description
1 polymer ?
#
loop_
_entity_poly.entity_id
_entity_poly.type
_entity_poly.pdbx_seq_one_letter_code
_entity_poly.pdbx_strand_id
1 'polypeptide(L)'
;MTTDLLQIGHQPPNTSLLSTDVMENMAKSLIQLCDKMEQHGLVDYQMGIWEEEILSVLTQCLDLMETRGEILHGHTVAAPAAATSRS
;
A
#
# COMPACT_ATOMS: atom_id res chain seq x y z
N MET A 1 29.63 -6.89 -3.31
CA MET A 1 28.82 -7.37 -4.45
C MET A 1 27.36 -7.35 -4.05
N THR A 2 26.78 -6.16 -3.87
CA THR A 2 25.38 -5.95 -3.41
C THR A 2 24.83 -4.63 -3.96
N THR A 3 25.29 -4.22 -5.15
CA THR A 3 25.00 -2.91 -5.75
C THR A 3 24.29 -3.05 -7.10
N ASP A 4 23.54 -4.13 -7.30
CA ASP A 4 22.83 -4.38 -8.58
C ASP A 4 21.33 -4.66 -8.42
N LEU A 5 20.80 -4.83 -7.20
CA LEU A 5 19.37 -5.11 -7.01
C LEU A 5 18.46 -3.88 -6.96
N LEU A 6 19.01 -2.67 -6.89
CA LEU A 6 18.23 -1.42 -6.90
C LEU A 6 18.01 -0.86 -8.31
N GLN A 7 18.56 -1.51 -9.35
CA GLN A 7 18.51 -1.04 -10.74
C GLN A 7 17.52 -1.83 -11.60
N ILE A 8 16.32 -2.10 -11.08
CA ILE A 8 15.17 -2.49 -11.90
C ILE A 8 14.12 -1.40 -11.77
N GLY A 9 14.45 -0.23 -12.33
CA GLY A 9 13.50 0.84 -12.65
C GLY A 9 12.67 0.50 -13.90
N HIS A 10 12.16 -0.73 -14.00
CA HIS A 10 11.16 -1.06 -15.00
C HIS A 10 9.81 -0.96 -14.31
N GLN A 11 9.22 0.24 -14.33
CA GLN A 11 7.81 0.41 -14.00
C GLN A 11 7.03 -0.49 -14.99
N PRO A 12 6.41 -1.58 -14.53
CA PRO A 12 5.68 -2.44 -15.44
C PRO A 12 4.53 -1.63 -16.02
N PRO A 13 4.26 -1.69 -17.34
CA PRO A 13 3.08 -1.10 -17.90
C PRO A 13 1.90 -1.84 -17.28
N ASN A 14 1.06 -1.12 -16.54
CA ASN A 14 -0.19 -1.61 -15.96
C ASN A 14 -0.06 -2.46 -14.68
N THR A 15 0.81 -2.10 -13.72
CA THR A 15 0.50 -2.49 -12.34
C THR A 15 -0.75 -1.73 -11.92
N SER A 16 -1.92 -2.34 -12.06
CA SER A 16 -3.14 -1.83 -11.42
C SER A 16 -2.80 -1.71 -9.93
N LEU A 17 -2.68 -0.47 -9.44
CA LEU A 17 -2.51 -0.24 -8.01
C LEU A 17 -3.65 -0.96 -7.29
N LEU A 18 -3.31 -1.69 -6.24
CA LEU A 18 -4.30 -2.25 -5.33
C LEU A 18 -5.18 -1.09 -4.83
N SER A 19 -6.50 -1.19 -4.93
CA SER A 19 -7.38 -0.22 -4.29
C SER A 19 -7.38 -0.43 -2.78
N THR A 20 -7.77 0.61 -2.03
CA THR A 20 -7.91 0.56 -0.57
C THR A 20 -8.82 -0.60 -0.15
N ASP A 21 -9.97 -0.77 -0.80
CA ASP A 21 -10.91 -1.85 -0.50
C ASP A 21 -10.31 -3.25 -0.67
N VAL A 22 -9.50 -3.44 -1.73
CA VAL A 22 -8.83 -4.73 -1.98
C VAL A 22 -7.76 -4.98 -0.92
N MET A 23 -7.04 -3.94 -0.48
CA MET A 23 -6.04 -4.05 0.58
C MET A 23 -6.68 -4.42 1.92
N GLU A 24 -7.79 -3.78 2.28
CA GLU A 24 -8.52 -4.10 3.51
C GLU A 24 -9.08 -5.53 3.50
N ASN A 25 -9.62 -5.98 2.37
CA ASN A 25 -10.11 -7.36 2.27
C ASN A 25 -8.97 -8.37 2.34
N MET A 26 -7.80 -8.04 1.78
CA MET A 26 -6.61 -8.87 1.88
C MET A 26 -6.10 -8.95 3.32
N ALA A 27 -6.07 -7.82 4.04
CA ALA A 27 -5.76 -7.76 5.46
C ALA A 27 -6.67 -8.68 6.29
N LYS A 28 -7.99 -8.55 6.14
CA LYS A 28 -8.98 -9.40 6.83
C LYS A 28 -8.78 -10.88 6.53
N SER A 29 -8.50 -11.23 5.27
CA SER A 29 -8.29 -12.62 4.85
C SER A 29 -7.01 -13.20 5.44
N LEU A 30 -5.94 -12.39 5.55
CA LEU A 30 -4.68 -12.78 6.16
C LEU A 30 -4.84 -13.09 7.65
N ILE A 31 -5.50 -12.20 8.40
CA ILE A 31 -5.74 -12.41 9.84
C ILE A 31 -6.55 -13.69 10.07
N GLN A 32 -7.65 -13.89 9.33
CA GLN A 32 -8.46 -15.10 9.43
C GLN A 32 -7.69 -16.40 9.10
N LEU A 33 -6.68 -16.31 8.23
CA LEU A 33 -5.80 -17.44 7.94
C LEU A 33 -4.88 -17.71 9.13
N CYS A 34 -4.26 -16.67 9.70
CA CYS A 34 -3.43 -16.80 10.90
C CYS A 34 -4.20 -17.41 12.08
N ASP A 35 -5.42 -16.96 12.35
CA ASP A 35 -6.28 -17.51 13.41
C ASP A 35 -6.50 -19.01 13.26
N LYS A 36 -6.74 -19.46 12.02
CA LYS A 36 -6.93 -20.89 11.71
C LYS A 36 -5.65 -21.68 11.89
N MET A 37 -4.52 -21.12 11.50
CA MET A 37 -3.22 -21.78 11.68
C MET A 37 -2.85 -21.89 13.17
N GLU A 38 -3.12 -20.86 13.95
CA GLU A 38 -2.84 -20.81 15.39
C GLU A 38 -3.57 -21.93 16.15
N GLN A 39 -4.85 -22.14 15.85
CA GLN A 39 -5.67 -23.20 16.45
C GLN A 39 -5.11 -24.61 16.24
N HIS A 40 -4.30 -24.80 15.19
CA HIS A 40 -3.65 -26.07 14.88
C HIS A 40 -2.18 -26.13 15.36
N GLY A 41 -1.69 -25.09 16.03
CA GLY A 41 -0.29 -24.99 16.45
C GLY A 41 0.69 -24.89 15.28
N LEU A 42 0.23 -24.41 14.13
CA LEU A 42 1.04 -24.27 12.90
C LEU A 42 1.78 -22.93 12.81
N VAL A 43 1.64 -22.07 13.83
CA VAL A 43 2.32 -20.78 13.92
C VAL A 43 3.69 -20.99 14.56
N ASP A 44 4.74 -20.46 13.91
CA ASP A 44 6.07 -20.42 14.50
C ASP A 44 6.17 -19.23 15.45
N TYR A 45 6.09 -19.50 16.76
CA TYR A 45 6.15 -18.46 17.79
C TYR A 45 7.56 -17.88 18.02
N GLN A 46 8.61 -18.49 17.46
CA GLN A 46 10.00 -18.03 17.65
C GLN A 46 10.48 -17.17 16.50
N MET A 47 10.02 -17.47 15.28
CA MET A 47 10.46 -16.82 14.04
C MET A 47 9.32 -16.12 13.28
N GLY A 48 8.08 -16.19 13.79
CA GLY A 48 6.91 -15.54 13.22
C GLY A 48 6.84 -14.04 13.51
N ILE A 49 5.94 -13.38 12.78
CA ILE A 49 5.58 -11.97 12.98
C ILE A 49 4.31 -11.93 13.82
N TRP A 50 4.27 -11.06 14.82
CA TRP A 50 3.10 -10.92 15.69
C TRP A 50 1.93 -10.28 14.94
N GLU A 51 0.69 -10.57 15.35
CA GLU A 51 -0.52 -10.02 14.72
C GLU A 51 -0.49 -8.49 14.77
N GLU A 52 -0.05 -7.91 15.88
CA GLU A 52 0.06 -6.47 16.08
C GLU A 52 1.05 -5.83 15.09
N GLU A 53 2.13 -6.54 14.74
CA GLU A 53 3.09 -6.08 13.73
C GLU A 53 2.50 -6.17 12.32
N ILE A 54 1.77 -7.24 12.00
CA ILE A 54 1.04 -7.38 10.73
C ILE A 54 0.04 -6.23 10.58
N LEU A 55 -0.78 -5.97 11.62
CA LEU A 55 -1.76 -4.89 11.64
C LEU A 55 -1.08 -3.52 11.48
N SER A 56 0.02 -3.29 12.21
CA SER A 56 0.79 -2.03 12.12
C SER A 56 1.28 -1.76 10.70
N VAL A 57 1.85 -2.76 10.03
CA VAL A 57 2.34 -2.61 8.65
C VAL A 57 1.19 -2.35 7.67
N LEU A 58 0.07 -3.06 7.83
CA LEU A 58 -1.11 -2.88 6.98
C LEU A 58 -1.72 -1.48 7.14
N THR A 59 -1.83 -0.97 8.37
CA THR A 59 -2.27 0.41 8.64
C THR A 59 -1.37 1.43 7.96
N GLN A 60 -0.04 1.29 8.10
CA GLN A 60 0.91 2.18 7.43
C GLN A 60 0.75 2.17 5.90
N CYS A 61 0.42 1.01 5.31
CA CYS A 61 0.17 0.92 3.88
C CYS A 61 -1.10 1.68 3.47
N LEU A 62 -2.17 1.57 4.25
CA LEU A 62 -3.43 2.29 4.01
C LEU A 62 -3.21 3.81 4.13
N ASP A 63 -2.49 4.26 5.16
CA ASP A 63 -2.16 5.68 5.37
C ASP A 63 -1.36 6.26 4.18
N LEU A 64 -0.39 5.50 3.66
CA LEU A 64 0.39 5.89 2.48
C LEU A 64 -0.46 5.94 1.20
N MET A 65 -1.46 5.07 1.09
CA MET A 65 -2.39 5.06 -0.04
C MET A 65 -3.34 6.26 -0.01
N GLU A 66 -3.86 6.60 1.16
CA GLU A 66 -4.67 7.80 1.37
C GLU A 66 -3.87 9.06 1.06
N THR A 67 -2.67 9.20 1.64
CA THR A 67 -1.75 10.33 1.39
C THR A 67 -1.44 10.49 -0.10
N ARG A 68 -1.21 9.39 -0.84
CA ARG A 68 -0.96 9.45 -2.29
C ARG A 68 -2.21 9.85 -3.07
N GLY A 69 -3.39 9.40 -2.64
CA GLY A 69 -4.67 9.84 -3.18
C GLY A 69 -4.87 11.35 -3.03
N GLU A 70 -4.56 11.89 -1.86
CA GLU A 70 -4.64 13.33 -1.57
C GLU A 70 -3.66 14.15 -2.43
N ILE A 71 -2.41 13.71 -2.58
CA ILE A 71 -1.41 14.41 -3.42
C ILE A 71 -1.87 14.47 -4.89
N LEU A 72 -2.43 13.37 -5.41
CA LEU A 72 -2.94 13.33 -6.78
C LEU A 72 -4.18 14.22 -6.95
N HIS A 73 -5.05 14.28 -5.94
CA HIS A 73 -6.26 15.12 -5.96
C HIS A 73 -5.96 16.62 -5.75
N GLY A 74 -4.89 16.95 -5.01
CA GLY A 74 -4.44 18.33 -4.84
C GLY A 74 -3.82 18.94 -6.10
N HIS A 75 -3.21 18.11 -6.96
CA HIS A 75 -2.59 18.58 -8.21
C HIS A 75 -3.60 18.93 -9.31
N THR A 76 -4.83 18.40 -9.25
CA THR A 76 -5.87 18.70 -10.26
C THR A 76 -6.62 20.00 -9.99
N VAL A 77 -6.52 20.58 -8.79
CA VAL A 77 -7.22 21.83 -8.40
C VAL A 77 -6.39 23.09 -8.68
N ALA A 78 -5.08 22.96 -8.92
CA ALA A 78 -4.18 24.10 -9.17
C ALA A 78 -3.98 24.41 -10.67
N ALA A 79 -5.05 24.72 -11.40
CA ALA A 79 -4.94 25.39 -12.71
C ALA A 79 -5.19 26.90 -12.54
N PRO A 80 -4.18 27.79 -12.67
CA PRO A 80 -4.44 29.22 -12.61
C PRO A 80 -5.11 29.64 -13.92
N ALA A 81 -6.32 30.19 -13.81
CA ALA A 81 -7.03 30.83 -14.90
C ALA A 81 -6.27 32.09 -15.37
N ALA A 82 -5.34 31.92 -16.31
CA ALA A 82 -4.72 33.04 -17.01
C ALA A 82 -5.64 33.49 -18.16
N ALA A 83 -6.71 34.20 -17.81
CA ALA A 83 -7.49 34.98 -18.77
C ALA A 83 -6.66 36.21 -19.19
N THR A 84 -5.80 36.05 -20.19
CA THR A 84 -5.15 37.19 -20.84
C THR A 84 -6.01 37.64 -22.02
N SER A 85 -6.83 38.65 -21.74
CA SER A 85 -7.45 39.50 -22.76
C SER A 85 -6.37 40.33 -23.45
N ARG A 86 -6.23 40.19 -24.77
CA ARG A 86 -5.54 41.12 -25.67
C ARG A 86 -6.34 41.11 -26.99
N SER A 87 -7.19 42.12 -27.18
CA SER A 87 -6.96 43.33 -28.00
C SER A 87 -7.03 43.04 -29.49
#